data_AF-A0A1Y2BRX5-F1
#
_entry.id   AF-A0A1Y2BRX5-F1
#
_cell.length_a   1.000
_cell.length_b   1.000
_cell.length_c   1.000
_cell.angle_alpha   90.00
_cell.angle_beta   90.00
_cell.angle_gamma   90.00
#
_symmetry.space_group_name_H-M   'P 1'
#
loop_
_entity.id
_entity.type
_entity.pdbx_description
1 polymer ?
#
loop_
_entity_poly.entity_id
_entity_poly.type
_entity_poly.pdbx_seq_one_letter_code
_entity_poly.pdbx_strand_id
1 'polypeptide(L)'
;MTDTTTAQTSAPAPAPTQTLNAAQRRRQKKAAALAGAAAQAATSANGAGDEAGSNPDSLDVAAAADAAQTPLVAVASSISNSNSNSTSTSAANAANAAADAALAAASHCRGVAETVAKRLRNLQRRLAKLETYEALPVKDLEKDQIEAIARKGEVAATIKELEEVAKALTLAEAEEVKDTKEKLRLAKMTEDLKVATSVMEAQNVARENLRKSMELSFALSTLLPNISVINVRLTDAQYGALSDLRALVLGSFPINDSKSFFESADHVVSQYLSASASEFSRGVTYAELNTLIQSIVSPPPVPKFGLLASVVENGAVGSVGQQQQQQGLGARSSTPTTGRAISFFAE
;
A
#
# COMPACT_ATOMS: atom_id res chain seq x y z
N MET A 1 69.36 12.93 -50.90
CA MET A 1 67.95 12.61 -51.24
C MET A 1 67.36 11.83 -50.08
N THR A 2 66.12 12.18 -49.74
CA THR A 2 65.17 11.59 -48.76
C THR A 2 65.45 11.79 -47.27
N ASP A 3 65.07 12.97 -46.79
CA ASP A 3 64.01 13.25 -45.80
C ASP A 3 63.77 12.25 -44.65
N THR A 4 63.95 12.75 -43.42
CA THR A 4 63.46 12.13 -42.19
C THR A 4 62.58 13.13 -41.45
N THR A 5 61.27 12.91 -41.55
CA THR A 5 60.20 13.69 -40.89
C THR A 5 60.11 13.29 -39.42
N THR A 6 60.35 14.26 -38.51
CA THR A 6 60.15 14.07 -37.07
C THR A 6 58.82 14.69 -36.66
N ALA A 7 57.88 13.86 -36.21
CA ALA A 7 56.58 14.30 -35.72
C ALA A 7 56.68 14.84 -34.29
N GLN A 8 56.21 16.07 -34.09
CA GLN A 8 56.18 16.78 -32.81
C GLN A 8 54.77 16.67 -32.22
N THR A 9 54.60 15.83 -31.20
CA THR A 9 53.33 15.66 -30.47
C THR A 9 53.19 16.77 -29.42
N SER A 10 52.27 17.70 -29.62
CA SER A 10 51.91 18.76 -28.67
C SER A 10 50.86 18.27 -27.68
N ALA A 11 51.07 18.58 -26.40
CA ALA A 11 50.18 18.26 -25.29
C ALA A 11 48.95 19.20 -25.27
N PRO A 12 47.75 18.72 -24.89
CA PRO A 12 46.54 19.52 -24.81
C PRO A 12 46.55 20.44 -23.56
N ALA A 13 46.14 21.69 -23.76
CA ALA A 13 46.03 22.72 -22.73
C ALA A 13 44.93 22.41 -21.70
N PRO A 14 45.12 22.77 -20.41
CA PRO A 14 44.12 22.57 -19.36
C PRO A 14 42.92 23.52 -19.53
N ALA A 15 41.72 22.96 -19.36
CA ALA A 15 40.44 23.68 -19.43
C ALA A 15 40.29 24.70 -18.28
N PRO A 16 39.58 25.83 -18.52
CA PRO A 16 39.41 26.87 -17.52
C PRO A 16 38.43 26.46 -16.40
N THR A 17 38.90 26.56 -15.17
CA THR A 17 38.14 26.33 -13.94
C THR A 17 37.06 27.41 -13.80
N GLN A 18 35.78 27.04 -13.92
CA GLN A 18 34.65 27.95 -13.68
C GLN A 18 34.55 28.29 -12.19
N THR A 19 34.95 29.50 -11.82
CA THR A 19 34.69 30.08 -10.49
C THR A 19 33.22 30.46 -10.37
N LEU A 20 32.46 29.67 -9.61
CA LEU A 20 31.06 29.92 -9.28
C LEU A 20 30.88 31.24 -8.52
N ASN A 21 29.89 32.01 -8.96
CA ASN A 21 29.61 33.37 -8.51
C ASN A 21 29.07 33.39 -7.06
N ALA A 22 29.53 34.34 -6.24
CA ALA A 22 29.28 34.38 -4.78
C ALA A 22 27.79 34.36 -4.38
N ALA A 23 26.90 34.80 -5.27
CA ALA A 23 25.45 34.76 -5.09
C ALA A 23 24.87 33.33 -5.08
N GLN A 24 25.44 32.39 -5.85
CA GLN A 24 25.00 30.99 -5.86
C GLN A 24 25.42 30.26 -4.58
N ARG A 25 26.61 30.57 -4.05
CA ARG A 25 27.08 30.04 -2.75
C ARG A 25 26.18 30.47 -1.58
N ARG A 26 25.63 31.69 -1.60
CA ARG A 26 24.67 32.16 -0.59
C ARG A 26 23.31 31.45 -0.68
N ARG A 27 22.84 31.09 -1.89
CA ARG A 27 21.58 30.34 -2.07
C ARG A 27 21.71 28.89 -1.61
N GLN A 28 22.82 28.21 -1.91
CA GLN A 28 23.06 26.84 -1.46
C GLN A 28 23.22 26.75 0.07
N LYS A 29 23.88 27.72 0.71
CA LYS A 29 24.02 27.75 2.18
C LYS A 29 22.69 28.00 2.91
N LYS A 30 21.74 28.74 2.30
CA LYS A 30 20.40 28.96 2.88
C LYS A 30 19.48 27.74 2.73
N ALA A 31 19.63 26.95 1.66
CA ALA A 31 18.89 25.71 1.47
C ALA A 31 19.32 24.62 2.48
N ALA A 32 20.62 24.51 2.77
CA ALA A 32 21.13 23.56 3.77
C ALA A 32 20.67 23.89 5.21
N ALA A 33 20.56 25.18 5.55
CA ALA A 33 20.10 25.62 6.87
C ALA A 33 18.60 25.36 7.12
N LEU A 34 17.76 25.40 6.06
CA LEU A 34 16.34 25.09 6.18
C LEU A 34 16.08 23.58 6.32
N ALA A 35 16.90 22.73 5.68
CA ALA A 35 16.79 21.28 5.80
C ALA A 35 17.19 20.77 7.20
N GLY A 36 18.13 21.44 7.89
CA GLY A 36 18.52 21.08 9.25
C GLY A 36 17.49 21.43 10.33
N ALA A 37 16.67 22.47 10.12
CA ALA A 37 15.67 22.90 11.11
C ALA A 37 14.40 22.03 11.12
N ALA A 38 14.07 21.36 10.01
CA ALA A 38 12.90 20.49 9.92
C ALA A 38 13.09 19.13 10.62
N ALA A 39 14.34 18.71 10.86
CA ALA A 39 14.65 17.43 11.52
C ALA A 39 14.58 17.50 13.07
N GLN A 40 14.59 18.69 13.68
CA GLN A 40 14.57 18.85 15.14
C GLN A 40 13.17 19.17 15.72
N ALA A 41 12.14 19.37 14.89
CA ALA A 41 10.78 19.66 15.37
C ALA A 41 9.89 18.41 15.53
N ALA A 42 10.40 17.20 15.24
CA ALA A 42 9.62 15.96 15.25
C ALA A 42 9.81 15.09 16.52
N THR A 43 10.54 15.56 17.54
CA THR A 43 10.91 14.73 18.72
C THR A 43 10.49 15.29 20.07
N SER A 44 9.54 16.22 20.15
CA SER A 44 9.15 16.79 21.44
C SER A 44 7.67 17.22 21.51
N ALA A 45 6.76 16.24 21.51
CA ALA A 45 5.36 16.46 21.89
C ALA A 45 4.68 15.13 22.29
N ASN A 46 5.00 14.64 23.49
CA ASN A 46 4.21 13.74 24.34
C ASN A 46 4.99 13.73 25.67
N GLY A 47 4.53 14.22 26.81
CA GLY A 47 3.18 14.47 27.31
C GLY A 47 3.25 14.07 28.77
N ALA A 48 3.38 15.07 29.65
CA ALA A 48 3.38 14.92 31.09
C ALA A 48 1.97 14.56 31.58
N GLY A 49 1.88 13.55 32.43
CA GLY A 49 0.66 13.10 33.10
C GLY A 49 1.06 12.37 34.37
N ASP A 50 1.17 13.16 35.43
CA ASP A 50 1.41 12.84 36.83
C ASP A 50 0.15 12.18 37.43
N GLU A 51 0.25 11.00 38.05
CA GLU A 51 -0.48 10.63 39.27
C GLU A 51 0.16 9.40 39.93
N ALA A 52 0.21 9.48 41.25
CA ALA A 52 0.92 8.63 42.18
C ALA A 52 0.36 7.20 42.29
N GLY A 53 1.25 6.23 42.51
CA GLY A 53 0.87 4.84 42.76
C GLY A 53 2.07 3.97 43.13
N SER A 54 2.47 4.07 44.39
CA SER A 54 3.45 3.24 45.09
C SER A 54 3.28 1.72 44.90
N ASN A 55 4.30 1.01 44.41
CA ASN A 55 5.09 0.05 45.19
C ASN A 55 6.22 -0.60 44.36
N PRO A 56 7.32 -1.02 45.02
CA PRO A 56 8.55 -1.45 44.36
C PRO A 56 8.66 -2.98 44.26
N ASP A 57 9.78 -3.43 43.71
CA ASP A 57 10.37 -4.77 43.86
C ASP A 57 10.15 -5.72 42.66
N SER A 58 11.14 -5.78 41.75
CA SER A 58 11.92 -7.00 41.54
C SER A 58 12.79 -6.96 40.25
N LEU A 59 14.10 -6.96 40.49
CA LEU A 59 15.12 -7.79 39.84
C LEU A 59 15.51 -7.57 38.36
N ASP A 60 16.69 -6.94 38.23
CA ASP A 60 17.75 -7.26 37.28
C ASP A 60 17.86 -8.76 36.99
N VAL A 61 17.79 -9.13 35.70
CA VAL A 61 18.63 -10.19 35.12
C VAL A 61 19.07 -9.74 33.73
N ALA A 62 20.32 -9.32 33.66
CA ALA A 62 21.09 -9.33 32.42
C ALA A 62 21.32 -10.78 31.97
N ALA A 63 21.00 -11.07 30.71
CA ALA A 63 21.51 -12.27 30.04
C ALA A 63 21.82 -11.93 28.58
N ALA A 64 23.10 -11.64 28.35
CA ALA A 64 23.73 -11.68 27.06
C ALA A 64 23.95 -13.14 26.63
N ALA A 65 23.53 -13.47 25.41
CA ALA A 65 24.01 -14.55 24.55
C ALA A 65 23.43 -14.22 23.17
N ASP A 66 24.15 -13.72 22.17
CA ASP A 66 25.33 -14.27 21.50
C ASP A 66 25.21 -15.76 21.16
N ALA A 67 24.63 -16.04 20.00
CA ALA A 67 24.98 -17.18 19.16
C ALA A 67 24.43 -16.99 17.73
N ALA A 68 25.39 -16.79 16.83
CA ALA A 68 25.41 -16.94 15.38
C ALA A 68 24.35 -17.83 14.68
N GLN A 69 23.92 -17.31 13.51
CA GLN A 69 23.85 -17.96 12.19
C GLN A 69 22.92 -19.17 11.97
N THR A 70 21.88 -18.94 11.16
CA THR A 70 21.73 -19.57 9.83
C THR A 70 20.86 -18.69 8.91
N PRO A 71 21.35 -18.24 7.73
CA PRO A 71 20.51 -17.62 6.72
C PRO A 71 20.00 -18.71 5.77
N LEU A 72 18.80 -19.23 6.01
CA LEU A 72 18.23 -20.28 5.17
C LEU A 72 16.75 -19.99 4.92
N VAL A 73 16.46 -18.93 4.15
CA VAL A 73 15.39 -18.87 3.14
C VAL A 73 15.71 -17.71 2.19
N ALA A 74 16.55 -17.97 1.19
CA ALA A 74 16.78 -17.05 0.07
C ALA A 74 16.70 -17.82 -1.26
N VAL A 75 15.70 -18.69 -1.42
CA VAL A 75 15.38 -19.36 -2.68
C VAL A 75 13.87 -19.58 -2.73
N ALA A 76 13.10 -18.52 -3.03
CA ALA A 76 11.71 -18.61 -3.52
C ALA A 76 11.17 -17.27 -4.08
N SER A 77 12.04 -16.36 -4.52
CA SER A 77 11.62 -15.03 -5.04
C SER A 77 11.76 -14.94 -6.57
N SER A 78 11.48 -16.02 -7.30
CA SER A 78 11.40 -16.01 -8.77
C SER A 78 10.21 -16.81 -9.30
N ILE A 79 9.06 -16.72 -8.63
CA ILE A 79 7.79 -17.16 -9.21
C ILE A 79 6.97 -15.90 -9.56
N SER A 80 7.07 -15.52 -10.83
CA SER A 80 6.03 -14.88 -11.64
C SER A 80 5.25 -13.72 -11.00
N ASN A 81 5.91 -12.56 -10.85
CA ASN A 81 5.24 -11.27 -10.74
C ASN A 81 5.07 -10.64 -12.15
N SER A 82 4.34 -11.33 -13.02
CA SER A 82 4.17 -10.93 -14.42
C SER A 82 2.73 -11.06 -14.90
N ASN A 83 1.74 -10.49 -14.18
CA ASN A 83 0.46 -10.17 -14.82
C ASN A 83 -0.51 -9.24 -14.03
N SER A 84 -0.12 -8.00 -13.72
CA SER A 84 -1.09 -7.00 -13.18
C SER A 84 -0.78 -5.53 -13.47
N ASN A 85 0.04 -5.20 -14.47
CA ASN A 85 0.57 -3.84 -14.64
C ASN A 85 -0.06 -3.01 -15.78
N SER A 86 -1.16 -3.43 -16.38
CA SER A 86 -1.80 -2.70 -17.49
C SER A 86 -3.01 -1.83 -17.09
N THR A 87 -3.53 -1.96 -15.87
CA THR A 87 -4.67 -1.15 -15.38
C THR A 87 -4.32 -0.16 -14.28
N SER A 88 -3.12 -0.25 -13.69
CA SER A 88 -2.65 0.65 -12.63
C SER A 88 -2.12 2.00 -13.17
N THR A 89 -1.67 2.05 -14.42
CA THR A 89 -1.10 3.27 -15.02
C THR A 89 -2.15 4.32 -15.38
N SER A 90 -3.37 3.94 -15.75
CA SER A 90 -4.44 4.91 -16.04
C SER A 90 -5.00 5.57 -14.78
N ALA A 91 -5.16 4.80 -13.69
CA ALA A 91 -5.60 5.33 -12.40
C ALA A 91 -4.51 6.17 -11.72
N ALA A 92 -3.25 5.77 -11.79
CA ALA A 92 -2.13 6.55 -11.27
C ALA A 92 -1.92 7.86 -12.07
N ASN A 93 -2.09 7.83 -13.40
CA ASN A 93 -2.02 9.05 -14.22
C ASN A 93 -3.21 10.00 -13.96
N ALA A 94 -4.41 9.47 -13.71
CA ALA A 94 -5.56 10.28 -13.32
C ALA A 94 -5.41 10.89 -11.92
N ALA A 95 -4.83 10.15 -10.97
CA ALA A 95 -4.54 10.66 -9.63
C ALA A 95 -3.47 11.76 -9.65
N ASN A 96 -2.44 11.60 -10.49
CA ASN A 96 -1.39 12.60 -10.66
C ASN A 96 -1.91 13.85 -11.38
N ALA A 97 -2.74 13.71 -12.42
CA ALA A 97 -3.38 14.85 -13.09
C ALA A 97 -4.34 15.62 -12.17
N ALA A 98 -5.07 14.91 -11.28
CA ALA A 98 -5.92 15.55 -10.27
C ALA A 98 -5.10 16.26 -9.18
N ALA A 99 -3.94 15.73 -8.81
CA ALA A 99 -3.01 16.37 -7.88
C ALA A 99 -2.39 17.65 -8.49
N ASP A 100 -1.99 17.61 -9.76
CA ASP A 100 -1.46 18.77 -10.48
C ASP A 100 -2.52 19.87 -10.68
N ALA A 101 -3.76 19.49 -10.98
CA ALA A 101 -4.88 20.43 -11.09
C ALA A 101 -5.21 21.09 -9.74
N ALA A 102 -5.18 20.33 -8.64
CA ALA A 102 -5.37 20.87 -7.30
C ALA A 102 -4.24 21.82 -6.90
N LEU A 103 -2.99 21.49 -7.24
CA LEU A 103 -1.83 22.35 -6.96
C LEU A 103 -1.90 23.66 -7.77
N ALA A 104 -2.36 23.60 -9.01
CA ALA A 104 -2.58 24.78 -9.85
C ALA A 104 -3.71 25.67 -9.29
N ALA A 105 -4.82 25.09 -8.84
CA ALA A 105 -5.93 25.83 -8.23
C ALA A 105 -5.52 26.52 -6.91
N ALA A 106 -4.80 25.80 -6.03
CA ALA A 106 -4.26 26.36 -4.79
C ALA A 106 -3.31 27.53 -5.05
N SER A 107 -2.48 27.44 -6.09
CA SER A 107 -1.59 28.54 -6.50
C SER A 107 -2.36 29.79 -6.98
N HIS A 108 -3.51 29.59 -7.61
CA HIS A 108 -4.37 30.67 -8.10
C HIS A 108 -5.08 31.38 -6.95
N CYS A 109 -5.67 30.65 -6.00
CA CYS A 109 -6.29 31.21 -4.80
C CYS A 109 -5.31 32.06 -3.98
N ARG A 110 -4.08 31.56 -3.81
CA ARG A 110 -3.01 32.31 -3.12
C ARG A 110 -2.66 33.61 -3.84
N GLY A 111 -2.61 33.59 -5.18
CA GLY A 111 -2.41 34.79 -5.99
C GLY A 111 -3.51 35.83 -5.78
N VAL A 112 -4.76 35.40 -5.73
CA VAL A 112 -5.92 36.27 -5.47
C VAL A 112 -5.83 36.89 -4.06
N ALA A 113 -5.54 36.10 -3.03
CA ALA A 113 -5.39 36.60 -1.65
C ALA A 113 -4.32 37.70 -1.54
N GLU A 114 -3.18 37.53 -2.22
CA GLU A 114 -2.12 38.55 -2.24
C GLU A 114 -2.56 39.85 -2.95
N THR A 115 -3.33 39.75 -4.03
CA THR A 115 -3.85 40.94 -4.74
C THR A 115 -4.87 41.70 -3.90
N VAL A 116 -5.76 40.99 -3.20
CA VAL A 116 -6.73 41.58 -2.26
C VAL A 116 -5.98 42.30 -1.12
N ALA A 117 -4.98 41.66 -0.51
CA ALA A 117 -4.19 42.26 0.57
C ALA A 117 -3.38 43.50 0.12
N LYS A 118 -2.92 43.55 -1.13
CA LYS A 118 -2.25 44.73 -1.70
C LYS A 118 -3.26 45.86 -1.92
N ARG A 119 -4.43 45.56 -2.48
CA ARG A 119 -5.50 46.53 -2.73
C ARG A 119 -6.03 47.13 -1.42
N LEU A 120 -6.24 46.30 -0.41
CA LEU A 120 -6.68 46.70 0.93
C LEU A 120 -5.68 47.69 1.56
N ARG A 121 -4.38 47.38 1.53
CA ARG A 121 -3.32 48.31 1.98
C ARG A 121 -3.32 49.65 1.23
N ASN A 122 -3.54 49.63 -0.09
CA ASN A 122 -3.61 50.86 -0.88
C ASN A 122 -4.84 51.70 -0.55
N LEU A 123 -6.01 51.07 -0.35
CA LEU A 123 -7.22 51.77 0.05
C LEU A 123 -7.14 52.32 1.47
N GLN A 124 -6.54 51.60 2.42
CA GLN A 124 -6.27 52.12 3.78
C GLN A 124 -5.35 53.34 3.74
N ARG A 125 -4.28 53.33 2.93
CA ARG A 125 -3.43 54.52 2.72
C ARG A 125 -4.20 55.68 2.11
N ARG A 126 -5.12 55.41 1.19
CA ARG A 126 -5.98 56.43 0.58
C ARG A 126 -6.96 57.00 1.60
N LEU A 127 -7.60 56.15 2.41
CA LEU A 127 -8.49 56.55 3.50
C LEU A 127 -7.77 57.49 4.48
N ALA A 128 -6.57 57.09 4.95
CA ALA A 128 -5.77 57.92 5.85
C ALA A 128 -5.43 59.29 5.26
N LYS A 129 -5.14 59.37 3.94
CA LYS A 129 -4.92 60.65 3.26
C LYS A 129 -6.21 61.50 3.19
N LEU A 130 -7.36 60.88 2.96
CA LEU A 130 -8.65 61.60 2.97
C LEU A 130 -8.97 62.15 4.36
N GLU A 131 -8.67 61.40 5.42
CA GLU A 131 -8.80 61.87 6.80
C GLU A 131 -7.87 63.05 7.10
N THR A 132 -6.64 63.05 6.53
CA THR A 132 -5.78 64.22 6.64
C THR A 132 -6.35 65.45 5.94
N TYR A 133 -6.98 65.29 4.77
CA TYR A 133 -7.61 66.41 4.05
C TYR A 133 -8.84 66.94 4.78
N GLU A 134 -9.65 66.07 5.38
CA GLU A 134 -10.83 66.44 6.16
C GLU A 134 -10.49 67.28 7.40
N ALA A 135 -9.26 67.16 7.93
CA ALA A 135 -8.80 67.97 9.06
C ALA A 135 -8.40 69.41 8.66
N LEU A 136 -8.22 69.72 7.38
CA LEU A 136 -7.90 71.07 6.90
C LEU A 136 -9.18 71.89 6.66
N PRO A 137 -9.15 73.22 6.86
CA PRO A 137 -10.29 74.08 6.59
C PRO A 137 -10.57 74.14 5.07
N VAL A 138 -11.83 73.98 4.68
CA VAL A 138 -12.31 73.90 3.27
C VAL A 138 -11.78 75.01 2.35
N LYS A 139 -11.46 76.18 2.89
CA LYS A 139 -10.92 77.34 2.15
C LYS A 139 -9.52 77.10 1.58
N ASP A 140 -8.75 76.21 2.20
CA ASP A 140 -7.37 75.90 1.84
C ASP A 140 -7.26 74.62 0.99
N LEU A 141 -8.39 73.94 0.72
CA LEU A 141 -8.43 72.73 -0.09
C LEU A 141 -8.64 73.02 -1.58
N GLU A 142 -7.94 72.25 -2.40
CA GLU A 142 -8.13 72.23 -3.85
C GLU A 142 -9.44 71.52 -4.22
N LYS A 143 -10.03 71.87 -5.37
CA LYS A 143 -11.29 71.27 -5.85
C LYS A 143 -11.22 69.73 -5.91
N ASP A 144 -10.10 69.17 -6.36
CA ASP A 144 -9.88 67.73 -6.43
C ASP A 144 -9.87 67.07 -5.06
N GLN A 145 -9.40 67.76 -4.01
CA GLN A 145 -9.40 67.26 -2.64
C GLN A 145 -10.81 67.25 -2.05
N ILE A 146 -11.62 68.27 -2.35
CA ILE A 146 -13.03 68.34 -1.94
C ILE A 146 -13.82 67.18 -2.59
N GLU A 147 -13.63 66.93 -3.89
CA GLU A 147 -14.25 65.79 -4.58
C GLU A 147 -13.76 64.44 -4.01
N ALA A 148 -12.48 64.35 -3.63
CA ALA A 148 -11.93 63.14 -3.02
C ALA A 148 -12.51 62.86 -1.62
N ILE A 149 -12.75 63.89 -0.80
CA ILE A 149 -13.43 63.78 0.49
C ILE A 149 -14.87 63.28 0.29
N ALA A 150 -15.59 63.75 -0.73
CA ALA A 150 -16.94 63.28 -1.03
C ALA A 150 -16.99 61.77 -1.33
N ARG A 151 -15.92 61.20 -1.90
CA ARG A 151 -15.80 59.75 -2.17
C ARG A 151 -15.28 58.93 -0.98
N LYS A 152 -15.06 59.52 0.20
CA LYS A 152 -14.57 58.81 1.39
C LYS A 152 -15.48 57.64 1.78
N GLY A 153 -16.80 57.83 1.74
CA GLY A 153 -17.77 56.78 2.09
C GLY A 153 -17.66 55.54 1.18
N GLU A 154 -17.42 55.75 -0.12
CA GLU A 154 -17.21 54.67 -1.09
C GLU A 154 -15.89 53.90 -0.81
N VAL A 155 -14.82 54.63 -0.48
CA VAL A 155 -13.54 54.00 -0.10
C VAL A 155 -13.68 53.19 1.19
N ALA A 156 -14.43 53.68 2.18
CA ALA A 156 -14.67 52.94 3.41
C ALA A 156 -15.52 51.67 3.19
N ALA A 157 -16.57 51.76 2.35
CA ALA A 157 -17.38 50.61 1.98
C ALA A 157 -16.56 49.52 1.25
N THR A 158 -15.74 49.91 0.27
CA THR A 158 -14.88 48.97 -0.47
C THR A 158 -13.80 48.33 0.41
N ILE A 159 -13.29 49.02 1.44
CA ILE A 159 -12.38 48.41 2.42
C ILE A 159 -13.09 47.28 3.18
N LYS A 160 -14.31 47.53 3.67
CA LYS A 160 -15.09 46.54 4.42
C LYS A 160 -15.39 45.29 3.58
N GLU A 161 -15.80 45.47 2.33
CA GLU A 161 -16.02 44.36 1.40
C GLU A 161 -14.75 43.54 1.17
N LEU A 162 -13.60 44.20 0.95
CA LEU A 162 -12.32 43.51 0.76
C LEU A 162 -11.83 42.80 2.04
N GLU A 163 -12.16 43.31 3.23
CA GLU A 163 -11.89 42.63 4.50
C GLU A 163 -12.75 41.36 4.64
N GLU A 164 -14.01 41.41 4.25
CA GLU A 164 -14.90 40.23 4.22
C GLU A 164 -14.39 39.18 3.21
N VAL A 165 -14.01 39.60 2.00
CA VAL A 165 -13.40 38.71 1.00
C VAL A 165 -12.09 38.10 1.50
N ALA A 166 -11.23 38.89 2.15
CA ALA A 166 -9.98 38.38 2.73
C ALA A 166 -10.26 37.31 3.81
N LYS A 167 -11.24 37.52 4.68
CA LYS A 167 -11.66 36.52 5.68
C LYS A 167 -12.18 35.25 5.02
N ALA A 168 -13.02 35.37 3.99
CA ALA A 168 -13.54 34.23 3.25
C ALA A 168 -12.43 33.41 2.59
N LEU A 169 -11.42 34.07 1.99
CA LEU A 169 -10.26 33.40 1.40
C LEU A 169 -9.45 32.64 2.46
N THR A 170 -9.19 33.25 3.62
CA THR A 170 -8.45 32.55 4.70
C THR A 170 -9.19 31.33 5.25
N LEU A 171 -10.53 31.39 5.29
CA LEU A 171 -11.35 30.25 5.72
C LEU A 171 -11.30 29.13 4.68
N ALA A 172 -11.43 29.48 3.39
CA ALA A 172 -11.33 28.52 2.29
C ALA A 172 -9.96 27.83 2.25
N GLU A 173 -8.86 28.57 2.44
CA GLU A 173 -7.51 27.99 2.52
C GLU A 173 -7.39 26.99 3.70
N ALA A 174 -7.97 27.32 4.85
CA ALA A 174 -7.95 26.45 6.03
C ALA A 174 -8.78 25.16 5.83
N GLU A 175 -9.88 25.24 5.08
CA GLU A 175 -10.71 24.09 4.72
C GLU A 175 -10.01 23.19 3.70
N GLU A 176 -9.41 23.75 2.66
CA GLU A 176 -8.65 23.01 1.64
C GLU A 176 -7.47 22.23 2.27
N VAL A 177 -6.78 22.82 3.25
CA VAL A 177 -5.71 22.13 4.01
C VAL A 177 -6.25 20.94 4.82
N LYS A 178 -7.46 21.04 5.37
CA LYS A 178 -8.09 19.92 6.09
C LYS A 178 -8.48 18.79 5.13
N ASP A 179 -9.12 19.14 4.01
CA ASP A 179 -9.57 18.19 3.01
C ASP A 179 -8.41 17.43 2.36
N THR A 180 -7.34 18.15 2.01
CA THR A 180 -6.11 17.53 1.47
C THR A 180 -5.46 16.59 2.49
N LYS A 181 -5.41 16.96 3.77
CA LYS A 181 -4.90 16.10 4.84
C LYS A 181 -5.76 14.86 5.04
N GLU A 182 -7.08 14.99 5.02
CA GLU A 182 -8.00 13.85 5.14
C GLU A 182 -7.88 12.90 3.94
N LYS A 183 -7.85 13.46 2.73
CA LYS A 183 -7.66 12.69 1.49
C LYS A 183 -6.33 11.92 1.51
N LEU A 184 -5.25 12.54 1.97
CA LEU A 184 -3.95 11.88 2.12
C LEU A 184 -4.00 10.76 3.17
N ARG A 185 -4.67 10.99 4.31
CA ARG A 185 -4.87 9.96 5.34
C ARG A 185 -5.64 8.75 4.79
N LEU A 186 -6.72 9.00 4.05
CA LEU A 186 -7.53 7.95 3.43
C LEU A 186 -6.73 7.19 2.37
N ALA A 187 -6.00 7.89 1.50
CA ALA A 187 -5.14 7.27 0.49
C ALA A 187 -4.11 6.33 1.14
N LYS A 188 -3.42 6.79 2.19
CA LYS A 188 -2.47 5.97 2.94
C LYS A 188 -3.14 4.74 3.56
N MET A 189 -4.30 4.91 4.20
CA MET A 189 -5.04 3.78 4.78
C MET A 189 -5.43 2.74 3.72
N THR A 190 -5.83 3.17 2.52
CA THR A 190 -6.15 2.24 1.44
C THR A 190 -4.94 1.51 0.88
N GLU A 191 -3.77 2.16 0.85
CA GLU A 191 -2.51 1.54 0.45
C GLU A 191 -2.06 0.51 1.48
N ASP A 192 -2.08 0.87 2.77
CA ASP A 192 -1.74 -0.04 3.87
C ASP A 192 -2.63 -1.29 3.86
N LEU A 193 -3.93 -1.12 3.60
CA LEU A 193 -4.86 -2.24 3.47
C LEU A 193 -4.53 -3.15 2.29
N LYS A 194 -4.19 -2.60 1.12
CA LYS A 194 -3.80 -3.38 -0.06
C LYS A 194 -2.50 -4.18 0.16
N VAL A 195 -1.54 -3.58 0.86
CA VAL A 195 -0.30 -4.27 1.23
C VAL A 195 -0.62 -5.41 2.20
N ALA A 196 -1.44 -5.14 3.23
CA ALA A 196 -1.84 -6.17 4.20
C ALA A 196 -2.58 -7.35 3.56
N THR A 197 -3.51 -7.09 2.63
CA THR A 197 -4.23 -8.15 1.90
C THR A 197 -3.28 -8.97 1.03
N SER A 198 -2.37 -8.31 0.29
CA SER A 198 -1.39 -9.00 -0.57
C SER A 198 -0.44 -9.88 0.24
N VAL A 199 0.01 -9.42 1.41
CA VAL A 199 0.85 -10.21 2.33
C VAL A 199 0.08 -11.40 2.89
N MET A 200 -1.18 -11.22 3.29
CA MET A 200 -2.01 -12.31 3.80
C MET A 200 -2.26 -13.39 2.74
N GLU A 201 -2.53 -12.99 1.49
CA GLU A 201 -2.69 -13.91 0.35
C GLU A 201 -1.40 -14.69 0.08
N ALA A 202 -0.25 -14.02 0.03
CA ALA A 202 1.04 -14.67 -0.15
C ALA A 202 1.36 -15.66 1.00
N GLN A 203 1.06 -15.30 2.25
CA GLN A 203 1.21 -16.19 3.40
C GLN A 203 0.28 -17.40 3.31
N ASN A 204 -0.96 -17.22 2.86
CA ASN A 204 -1.90 -18.33 2.69
C ASN A 204 -1.43 -19.30 1.61
N VAL A 205 -0.95 -18.81 0.46
CA VAL A 205 -0.36 -19.64 -0.60
C VAL A 205 0.88 -20.38 -0.09
N ALA A 206 1.76 -19.72 0.66
CA ALA A 206 2.94 -20.35 1.24
C ALA A 206 2.58 -21.46 2.25
N ARG A 207 1.58 -21.23 3.10
CA ARG A 207 1.07 -22.24 4.05
C ARG A 207 0.44 -23.43 3.32
N GLU A 208 -0.33 -23.19 2.27
CA GLU A 208 -0.93 -24.24 1.46
C GLU A 208 0.14 -25.07 0.77
N ASN A 209 1.16 -24.44 0.19
CA ASN A 209 2.28 -25.12 -0.45
C ASN A 209 3.09 -25.94 0.55
N LEU A 210 3.35 -25.41 1.76
CA LEU A 210 4.01 -26.14 2.83
C LEU A 210 3.21 -27.36 3.27
N ARG A 211 1.89 -27.21 3.40
CA ARG A 211 1.00 -28.34 3.72
C ARG A 211 1.07 -29.41 2.64
N LYS A 212 0.93 -29.04 1.36
CA LYS A 212 1.03 -29.97 0.22
C LYS A 212 2.38 -30.67 0.14
N SER A 213 3.48 -29.96 0.44
CA SER A 213 4.83 -30.56 0.44
C SER A 213 5.03 -31.54 1.60
N MET A 214 4.49 -31.23 2.79
CA MET A 214 4.46 -32.18 3.92
C MET A 214 3.62 -33.42 3.61
N GLU A 215 2.42 -33.25 3.03
CA GLU A 215 1.55 -34.36 2.62
C GLU A 215 2.22 -35.22 1.55
N LEU A 216 2.87 -34.61 0.55
CA LEU A 216 3.67 -35.29 -0.47
C LEU A 216 4.80 -36.10 0.18
N SER A 217 5.60 -35.47 1.04
CA SER A 217 6.73 -36.12 1.71
C SER A 217 6.25 -37.31 2.56
N PHE A 218 5.17 -37.14 3.32
CA PHE A 218 4.57 -38.20 4.13
C PHE A 218 4.05 -39.36 3.27
N ALA A 219 3.31 -39.05 2.20
CA ALA A 219 2.78 -40.05 1.28
C ALA A 219 3.90 -40.88 0.64
N LEU A 220 4.92 -40.22 0.10
CA LEU A 220 6.01 -40.90 -0.62
C LEU A 220 6.95 -41.68 0.31
N SER A 221 7.25 -41.13 1.50
CA SER A 221 8.20 -41.75 2.44
C SER A 221 7.58 -42.86 3.29
N THR A 222 6.34 -42.66 3.74
CA THR A 222 5.72 -43.49 4.79
C THR A 222 4.61 -44.38 4.24
N LEU A 223 3.73 -43.83 3.39
CA LEU A 223 2.54 -44.56 2.94
C LEU A 223 2.81 -45.42 1.71
N LEU A 224 3.58 -44.93 0.74
CA LEU A 224 3.85 -45.63 -0.51
C LEU A 224 4.56 -46.99 -0.31
N PRO A 225 5.57 -47.14 0.59
CA PRO A 225 6.13 -48.45 0.89
C PRO A 225 5.13 -49.43 1.51
N ASN A 226 4.10 -48.91 2.18
CA ASN A 226 3.10 -49.68 2.93
C ASN A 226 1.75 -49.74 2.20
N ILE A 227 1.71 -49.45 0.89
CA ILE A 227 0.47 -49.28 0.13
C ILE A 227 -0.47 -50.49 0.23
N SER A 228 0.09 -51.71 0.34
CA SER A 228 -0.65 -52.96 0.48
C SER A 228 -1.55 -53.00 1.72
N VAL A 229 -1.24 -52.21 2.75
CA VAL A 229 -2.01 -52.13 4.00
C VAL A 229 -3.18 -51.14 3.90
N ILE A 230 -3.06 -50.12 3.04
CA ILE A 230 -3.98 -48.97 2.99
C ILE A 230 -5.23 -49.27 2.11
N ASN A 231 -5.30 -50.45 1.47
CA ASN A 231 -6.42 -50.88 0.62
C ASN A 231 -6.82 -49.87 -0.48
N VAL A 232 -5.89 -49.00 -0.91
CA VAL A 232 -6.12 -48.06 -2.01
C VAL A 232 -5.90 -48.80 -3.33
N ARG A 233 -6.90 -48.79 -4.21
CA ARG A 233 -6.79 -49.35 -5.56
C ARG A 233 -6.08 -48.35 -6.48
N LEU A 234 -4.81 -48.60 -6.76
CA LEU A 234 -4.02 -47.84 -7.72
C LEU A 234 -3.89 -48.62 -9.03
N THR A 235 -3.94 -47.94 -10.17
CA THR A 235 -3.57 -48.56 -11.46
C THR A 235 -2.06 -48.68 -11.58
N ASP A 236 -1.58 -49.59 -12.44
CA ASP A 236 -0.12 -49.78 -12.66
C ASP A 236 0.57 -48.50 -13.16
N ALA A 237 -0.14 -47.69 -13.96
CA ALA A 237 0.35 -46.39 -14.42
C ALA A 237 0.49 -45.39 -13.25
N GLN A 238 -0.52 -45.32 -12.38
CA GLN A 238 -0.52 -44.45 -11.19
C GLN A 238 0.56 -44.84 -10.19
N TYR A 239 0.70 -46.13 -9.90
CA TYR A 239 1.74 -46.64 -9.00
C TYR A 239 3.13 -46.38 -9.58
N GLY A 240 3.31 -46.60 -10.89
CA GLY A 240 4.54 -46.27 -11.60
C GLY A 240 4.90 -44.80 -11.50
N ALA A 241 3.95 -43.90 -11.78
CA ALA A 241 4.15 -42.45 -11.67
C ALA A 241 4.49 -42.02 -10.23
N LEU A 242 3.83 -42.59 -9.21
CA LEU A 242 4.18 -42.31 -7.81
C LEU A 242 5.58 -42.82 -7.43
N SER A 243 5.99 -43.97 -7.96
CA SER A 243 7.33 -44.50 -7.74
C SER A 243 8.40 -43.62 -8.41
N ASP A 244 8.14 -43.15 -9.63
CA ASP A 244 9.03 -42.25 -10.36
C ASP A 244 9.15 -40.91 -9.60
N LEU A 245 8.02 -40.36 -9.13
CA LEU A 245 7.96 -39.16 -8.30
C LEU A 245 8.73 -39.34 -6.98
N ARG A 246 8.57 -40.49 -6.31
CA ARG A 246 9.34 -40.82 -5.10
C ARG A 246 10.83 -40.83 -5.36
N ALA A 247 11.27 -41.49 -6.43
CA ALA A 247 12.68 -41.59 -6.75
C ALA A 247 13.28 -40.21 -7.06
N LEU A 248 12.52 -39.32 -7.70
CA LEU A 248 12.94 -37.96 -8.02
C LEU A 248 12.97 -37.06 -6.76
N VAL A 249 11.93 -37.09 -5.93
CA VAL A 249 11.83 -36.21 -4.76
C VAL A 249 12.74 -36.66 -3.62
N LEU A 250 12.91 -37.97 -3.41
CA LEU A 250 13.74 -38.52 -2.33
C LEU A 250 15.18 -38.83 -2.77
N GLY A 251 15.55 -38.51 -4.02
CA GLY A 251 16.93 -38.68 -4.50
C GLY A 251 17.39 -40.13 -4.59
N SER A 252 16.51 -41.08 -4.93
CA SER A 252 16.86 -42.51 -5.01
C SER A 252 17.51 -42.92 -6.34
N PHE A 253 17.92 -41.97 -7.19
CA PHE A 253 18.60 -42.23 -8.46
C PHE A 253 20.13 -42.20 -8.30
N PRO A 254 20.88 -43.03 -9.02
CA PRO A 254 22.33 -42.85 -9.14
C PRO A 254 22.61 -41.54 -9.89
N ILE A 255 23.00 -40.51 -9.15
CA ILE A 255 23.21 -39.15 -9.67
C ILE A 255 24.60 -39.06 -10.33
N ASN A 256 24.64 -38.91 -11.66
CA ASN A 256 25.88 -38.58 -12.38
C ASN A 256 26.13 -37.06 -12.46
N ASP A 257 25.08 -36.24 -12.36
CA ASP A 257 25.13 -34.77 -12.30
C ASP A 257 24.07 -34.25 -11.33
N SER A 258 24.51 -33.73 -10.18
CA SER A 258 23.61 -33.28 -9.11
C SER A 258 22.85 -32.01 -9.47
N LYS A 259 23.41 -31.14 -10.31
CA LYS A 259 22.80 -29.81 -10.54
C LYS A 259 21.56 -29.92 -11.42
N SER A 260 21.66 -30.61 -12.55
CA SER A 260 20.53 -30.85 -13.45
C SER A 260 19.41 -31.66 -12.77
N PHE A 261 19.78 -32.56 -11.86
CA PHE A 261 18.83 -33.30 -11.03
C PHE A 261 18.00 -32.38 -10.13
N PHE A 262 18.65 -31.48 -9.38
CA PHE A 262 17.92 -30.56 -8.48
C PHE A 262 17.01 -29.60 -9.23
N GLU A 263 17.45 -29.08 -10.38
CA GLU A 263 16.61 -28.23 -11.23
C GLU A 263 15.37 -28.99 -11.76
N SER A 264 15.54 -30.26 -12.13
CA SER A 264 14.44 -31.12 -12.56
C SER A 264 13.47 -31.46 -11.41
N ALA A 265 14.01 -31.78 -10.23
CA ALA A 265 13.21 -32.08 -9.04
C ALA A 265 12.41 -30.86 -8.57
N ASP A 266 13.05 -29.67 -8.55
CA ASP A 266 12.38 -28.41 -8.21
C ASP A 266 11.25 -28.10 -9.20
N HIS A 267 11.49 -28.28 -10.50
CA HIS A 267 10.46 -28.12 -11.51
C HIS A 267 9.27 -29.06 -11.29
N VAL A 268 9.53 -30.34 -11.03
CA VAL A 268 8.50 -31.36 -10.79
C VAL A 268 7.69 -31.05 -9.53
N VAL A 269 8.34 -30.65 -8.44
CA VAL A 269 7.65 -30.24 -7.21
C VAL A 269 6.82 -28.98 -7.46
N SER A 270 7.33 -28.00 -8.20
CA SER A 270 6.57 -26.79 -8.55
C SER A 270 5.33 -27.10 -9.41
N GLN A 271 5.44 -28.01 -10.38
CA GLN A 271 4.30 -28.45 -11.20
C GLN A 271 3.27 -29.24 -10.38
N TYR A 272 3.74 -30.05 -9.41
CA TYR A 272 2.88 -30.76 -8.47
C TYR A 272 2.12 -29.81 -7.53
N LEU A 273 2.80 -28.84 -6.94
CA LEU A 273 2.20 -27.86 -6.01
C LEU A 273 1.17 -26.98 -6.70
N SER A 274 1.40 -26.63 -7.97
CA SER A 274 0.46 -25.90 -8.82
C SER A 274 -0.67 -26.76 -9.39
N ALA A 275 -0.69 -28.08 -9.14
CA ALA A 275 -1.66 -29.03 -9.70
C ALA A 275 -1.80 -28.88 -11.23
N SER A 276 -0.65 -28.78 -11.90
CA SER A 276 -0.57 -28.56 -13.35
C SER A 276 -1.30 -29.65 -14.15
N ALA A 277 -1.94 -29.27 -15.25
CA ALA A 277 -2.55 -30.21 -16.19
C ALA A 277 -1.52 -30.88 -17.12
N SER A 278 -0.23 -30.54 -16.97
CA SER A 278 0.84 -31.18 -17.73
C SER A 278 1.01 -32.65 -17.35
N GLU A 279 1.41 -33.46 -18.33
CA GLU A 279 1.71 -34.87 -18.14
C GLU A 279 3.04 -35.02 -17.39
N PHE A 280 3.08 -35.89 -16.38
CA PHE A 280 4.29 -36.21 -15.62
C PHE A 280 4.95 -37.48 -16.15
N SER A 281 4.28 -38.63 -15.99
CA SER A 281 4.80 -39.95 -16.36
C SER A 281 3.64 -40.90 -16.64
N ARG A 282 3.79 -41.77 -17.64
CA ARG A 282 2.85 -42.86 -17.99
C ARG A 282 1.41 -42.39 -18.22
N GLY A 283 1.20 -41.23 -18.83
CA GLY A 283 -0.13 -40.67 -19.06
C GLY A 283 -0.81 -40.07 -17.84
N VAL A 284 -0.12 -39.96 -16.70
CA VAL A 284 -0.66 -39.37 -15.46
C VAL A 284 -0.24 -37.91 -15.36
N THR A 285 -1.19 -37.02 -15.10
CA THR A 285 -0.97 -35.57 -14.93
C THR A 285 -0.59 -35.20 -13.49
N TYR A 286 0.00 -34.02 -13.27
CA TYR A 286 0.29 -33.55 -11.91
C TYR A 286 -0.97 -33.30 -11.08
N ALA A 287 -2.06 -32.84 -11.71
CA ALA A 287 -3.36 -32.71 -11.06
C ALA A 287 -3.87 -34.07 -10.55
N GLU A 288 -3.79 -35.13 -11.37
CA GLU A 288 -4.16 -36.48 -10.96
C GLU A 288 -3.27 -37.00 -9.83
N LEU A 289 -1.95 -36.79 -9.90
CA LEU A 289 -1.03 -37.14 -8.81
C LEU A 289 -1.37 -36.45 -7.50
N ASN A 290 -1.77 -35.17 -7.54
CA ASN A 290 -2.18 -34.42 -6.36
C ASN A 290 -3.43 -35.05 -5.72
N THR A 291 -4.46 -35.34 -6.53
CA THR A 291 -5.67 -36.03 -6.04
C THR A 291 -5.38 -37.44 -5.50
N LEU A 292 -4.46 -38.15 -6.13
CA LEU A 292 -4.02 -39.49 -5.71
C LEU A 292 -3.35 -39.45 -4.34
N ILE A 293 -2.43 -38.51 -4.14
CA ILE A 293 -1.73 -38.32 -2.87
C ILE A 293 -2.71 -37.89 -1.79
N GLN A 294 -3.63 -36.98 -2.07
CA GLN A 294 -4.69 -36.61 -1.13
C GLN A 294 -5.57 -37.82 -0.75
N SER A 295 -5.94 -38.66 -1.70
CA SER A 295 -6.70 -39.89 -1.45
C SER A 295 -5.93 -40.90 -0.58
N ILE A 296 -4.61 -40.99 -0.76
CA ILE A 296 -3.74 -41.85 0.06
C ILE A 296 -3.58 -41.30 1.49
N VAL A 297 -3.36 -39.99 1.63
CA VAL A 297 -3.12 -39.33 2.93
C VAL A 297 -4.41 -39.18 3.74
N SER A 298 -5.51 -38.84 3.07
CA SER A 298 -6.83 -38.60 3.65
C SER A 298 -7.88 -39.42 2.89
N PRO A 299 -7.93 -40.75 3.10
CA PRO A 299 -8.90 -41.60 2.41
C PRO A 299 -10.32 -41.14 2.73
N PRO A 300 -11.23 -41.15 1.74
CA PRO A 300 -12.62 -40.75 1.96
C PRO A 300 -13.24 -41.61 3.06
N PRO A 301 -14.06 -41.03 3.95
CA PRO A 301 -14.63 -41.77 5.08
C PRO A 301 -15.44 -42.95 4.54
N VAL A 302 -15.12 -44.15 5.02
CA VAL A 302 -15.85 -45.35 4.60
C VAL A 302 -17.32 -45.15 4.98
N PRO A 303 -18.26 -45.20 4.02
CA PRO A 303 -19.67 -45.08 4.33
C PRO A 303 -20.05 -46.13 5.36
N LYS A 304 -20.64 -45.69 6.48
CA LYS A 304 -21.08 -46.55 7.58
C LYS A 304 -22.31 -47.34 7.16
N PHE A 305 -22.15 -48.27 6.22
CA PHE A 305 -23.19 -49.22 5.86
C PHE A 305 -23.37 -50.18 7.04
N GLY A 306 -24.44 -49.97 7.84
CA GLY A 306 -24.90 -50.95 8.84
C GLY A 306 -25.12 -50.45 10.27
N LEU A 307 -24.79 -49.20 10.64
CA LEU A 307 -24.95 -48.71 12.02
C LEU A 307 -26.33 -48.09 12.33
N LEU A 308 -27.24 -48.04 11.35
CA LEU A 308 -28.61 -47.54 11.53
C LEU A 308 -29.69 -48.63 11.40
N ALA A 309 -29.31 -49.90 11.26
CA ALA A 309 -30.27 -51.01 11.15
C ALA A 309 -30.59 -51.72 12.48
N SER A 310 -30.07 -51.26 13.62
CA SER A 310 -30.30 -51.90 14.93
C SER A 310 -30.88 -50.97 16.01
N VAL A 311 -31.46 -49.83 15.64
CA VAL A 311 -32.26 -49.01 16.57
C VAL A 311 -33.70 -48.93 16.08
N VAL A 312 -34.33 -50.09 15.98
CA VAL A 312 -35.79 -50.24 16.07
C VAL A 312 -36.03 -51.42 17.02
N GLU A 313 -36.93 -51.21 17.98
CA GLU A 313 -37.38 -52.13 19.04
C GLU A 313 -36.43 -52.40 20.21
N ASN A 314 -36.40 -51.47 21.17
CA ASN A 314 -37.08 -51.72 22.44
C ASN A 314 -37.25 -50.42 23.23
N GLY A 315 -38.51 -50.15 23.60
CA GLY A 315 -38.96 -48.86 24.11
C GLY A 315 -38.62 -48.56 25.57
N ALA A 316 -38.57 -47.27 25.88
CA ALA A 316 -38.92 -46.65 27.15
C ALA A 316 -38.96 -45.12 26.89
N VAL A 317 -40.10 -44.56 26.47
CA VAL A 317 -41.03 -43.82 27.34
C VAL A 317 -40.32 -42.96 28.39
N GLY A 318 -40.25 -41.64 28.16
CA GLY A 318 -39.87 -40.68 29.19
C GLY A 318 -39.64 -39.24 28.70
N SER A 319 -40.66 -38.39 28.90
CA SER A 319 -40.60 -36.93 29.14
C SER A 319 -40.02 -36.03 28.03
N VAL A 320 -40.78 -35.23 27.27
CA VAL A 320 -41.54 -34.01 27.66
C VAL A 320 -40.71 -33.01 28.48
N GLY A 321 -40.45 -31.84 27.87
CA GLY A 321 -39.84 -30.64 28.47
C GLY A 321 -39.20 -29.78 27.36
N GLN A 322 -39.94 -29.00 26.58
CA GLN A 322 -40.25 -27.57 26.82
C GLN A 322 -39.09 -26.71 27.37
N GLN A 323 -38.56 -25.81 26.53
CA GLN A 323 -38.44 -24.34 26.70
C GLN A 323 -37.30 -23.84 25.78
N GLN A 324 -37.54 -23.08 24.71
CA GLN A 324 -38.10 -21.71 24.60
C GLN A 324 -37.07 -20.61 24.93
N GLN A 325 -36.94 -19.68 23.98
CA GLN A 325 -36.35 -18.32 24.04
C GLN A 325 -34.82 -18.18 24.08
N GLN A 326 -34.25 -17.70 22.96
CA GLN A 326 -34.01 -16.24 22.83
C GLN A 326 -33.81 -15.83 21.37
N GLN A 327 -34.73 -14.95 20.93
CA GLN A 327 -34.61 -14.12 19.74
C GLN A 327 -33.82 -12.86 20.12
N GLY A 328 -32.78 -12.53 19.35
CA GLY A 328 -32.09 -11.24 19.38
C GLY A 328 -32.35 -10.49 18.08
N LEU A 329 -33.19 -9.47 18.17
CA LEU A 329 -33.57 -8.52 17.12
C LEU A 329 -32.50 -7.44 16.91
N GLY A 330 -32.38 -6.95 15.67
CA GLY A 330 -31.85 -5.63 15.33
C GLY A 330 -30.86 -5.66 14.16
N ALA A 331 -30.97 -4.89 13.08
CA ALA A 331 -31.96 -3.91 12.67
C ALA A 331 -31.86 -3.77 11.14
N ARG A 332 -33.00 -3.50 10.50
CA ARG A 332 -33.13 -3.08 9.11
C ARG A 332 -32.69 -1.61 8.98
N SER A 333 -31.99 -1.25 7.92
CA SER A 333 -32.16 0.05 7.27
C SER A 333 -31.89 -0.06 5.76
N SER A 334 -32.97 -0.25 5.03
CA SER A 334 -33.10 -0.01 3.61
C SER A 334 -33.15 1.50 3.32
N THR A 335 -32.38 1.98 2.34
CA THR A 335 -32.69 3.23 1.64
C THR A 335 -32.66 2.99 0.13
N PRO A 336 -33.67 3.49 -0.62
CA PRO A 336 -33.72 3.38 -2.07
C PRO A 336 -32.98 4.55 -2.71
N THR A 337 -32.18 4.31 -3.74
CA THR A 337 -31.67 5.37 -4.61
C THR A 337 -32.32 5.24 -5.97
N THR A 338 -33.34 6.08 -6.15
CA THR A 338 -34.04 6.37 -7.40
C THR A 338 -33.05 6.92 -8.43
N GLY A 339 -32.76 6.13 -9.46
CA GLY A 339 -32.01 6.57 -10.64
C GLY A 339 -32.85 7.54 -11.47
N ARG A 340 -32.48 8.82 -11.44
CA ARG A 340 -33.03 9.86 -12.33
C ARG A 340 -32.21 9.86 -13.62
N ALA A 341 -32.78 9.29 -14.67
CA ALA A 341 -32.29 9.44 -16.03
C ALA A 341 -32.41 10.92 -16.45
N ILE A 342 -31.28 11.53 -16.81
CA ILE A 342 -31.24 12.82 -17.51
C ILE A 342 -30.94 12.49 -18.97
N SER A 343 -32.00 12.47 -19.78
CA SER A 343 -31.93 12.51 -21.24
C SER A 343 -31.52 13.92 -21.68
N PHE A 344 -30.32 14.07 -22.24
CA PHE A 344 -29.94 15.24 -23.01
C PHE A 344 -30.54 15.12 -24.42
N PHE A 345 -31.46 16.05 -24.73
CA PHE A 345 -31.88 16.38 -26.09
C PHE A 345 -30.90 17.44 -26.60
N ALA A 346 -30.35 17.25 -27.80
CA ALA A 346 -29.61 18.28 -28.52
C ALA A 346 -30.35 18.56 -29.83
N GLU A 347 -30.70 19.83 -30.04
CA GLU A 347 -30.89 20.45 -31.35
C GLU A 347 -29.52 20.75 -31.99
#